data_AF-A0A8C3FJD9-F1
#
_entry.id   AF-A0A8C3FJD9-F1
#
_cell.length_a   1.000
_cell.length_b   1.000
_cell.length_c   1.000
_cell.angle_alpha   90.00
_cell.angle_beta   90.00
_cell.angle_gamma   90.00
#
_symmetry.space_group_name_H-M   'P 1'
#
loop_
_entity.id
_entity.type
_entity.pdbx_description
1 polymer ?
#
loop_
_entity_poly.entity_id
_entity_poly.type
_entity_poly.pdbx_seq_one_letter_code
_entity_poly.pdbx_strand_id
1 'polypeptide(L)'
;NTLSWARDLRPEYKIAQHALFCLFVLCCTGFCMFVLSLVKRHYRLQFYMFAWTHVTLLITVTQSHLVIQNLFEGMIWFLVPISSVICNDITAYIFGFFFGRTPLIKLSPKKTWEGFIGGFFSTVAFGFIFAYLLAQYQYFVCPVEYNSETNRFVTECAPSELFQIQNYSVPPFLQDVLGRETVNMYPFQMHSIALSTFASLIGPFGGFFASGFKRAFKIKDFADTIPGHGGIMDRFDCQYLMATFVHVYITSFIRGPNPSKLLQQLLVLQPEQQLNVYQTLKSHLIEKGILQPSLRGKLD
;
A
#
# COMPACT_ATOMS: atom_id res chain seq x y z
N ASN A 1 8.10 -35.79 -19.60
CA ASN A 1 7.26 -34.70 -20.15
C ASN A 1 6.83 -33.62 -19.16
N THR A 2 7.38 -33.58 -17.94
CA THR A 2 7.15 -32.49 -16.96
C THR A 2 8.04 -31.25 -17.19
N LEU A 3 9.04 -31.34 -18.07
CA LEU A 3 9.97 -30.25 -18.40
C LEU A 3 9.54 -29.36 -19.59
N SER A 4 8.47 -29.70 -20.33
CA SER A 4 8.02 -28.89 -21.47
C SER A 4 7.16 -27.71 -21.04
N TRP A 5 6.37 -27.84 -19.97
CA TRP A 5 5.47 -26.80 -19.46
C TRP A 5 6.21 -25.61 -18.81
N ALA A 6 7.43 -25.84 -18.30
CA ALA A 6 8.28 -24.75 -17.80
C ALA A 6 8.92 -23.93 -18.93
N ARG A 7 8.94 -24.46 -20.17
CA ARG A 7 9.60 -23.79 -21.30
C ARG A 7 8.79 -22.61 -21.83
N ASP A 8 7.47 -22.67 -21.71
CA ASP A 8 6.50 -21.64 -22.16
C ASP A 8 6.23 -20.52 -21.15
N LEU A 9 6.99 -20.46 -20.05
CA LEU A 9 6.97 -19.27 -19.20
C LEU A 9 7.58 -18.09 -19.98
N ARG A 10 6.78 -17.02 -20.14
CA ARG A 10 7.13 -15.76 -20.83
C ARG A 10 8.52 -15.24 -20.42
N PRO A 11 9.27 -14.58 -21.33
CA PRO A 11 10.63 -14.09 -21.07
C PRO A 11 10.74 -13.17 -19.84
N GLU A 12 9.71 -12.39 -19.53
CA GLU A 12 9.65 -11.55 -18.31
C GLU A 12 9.65 -12.34 -17.01
N TYR A 13 8.92 -13.45 -16.96
CA TYR A 13 8.92 -14.34 -15.79
C TYR A 13 10.29 -14.98 -15.60
N LYS A 14 10.95 -15.34 -16.70
CA LYS A 14 12.35 -15.78 -16.67
C LYS A 14 13.24 -14.66 -16.14
N ILE A 15 13.17 -13.44 -16.66
CA ILE A 15 14.01 -12.31 -16.18
C ILE A 15 13.82 -12.05 -14.68
N ALA A 16 12.58 -12.01 -14.19
CA ALA A 16 12.29 -11.81 -12.77
C ALA A 16 12.83 -12.96 -11.89
N GLN A 17 12.69 -14.22 -12.34
CA GLN A 17 13.26 -15.38 -11.65
C GLN A 17 14.79 -15.34 -11.64
N HIS A 18 15.42 -14.96 -12.74
CA HIS A 18 16.87 -14.83 -12.83
C HIS A 18 17.37 -13.68 -11.93
N ALA A 19 16.66 -12.55 -11.89
CA ALA A 19 16.97 -11.43 -11.01
C ALA A 19 16.87 -11.81 -9.53
N LEU A 20 15.81 -12.53 -9.14
CA LEU A 20 15.64 -13.04 -7.77
C LEU A 20 16.75 -14.04 -7.40
N PHE A 21 17.10 -14.93 -8.33
CA PHE A 21 18.18 -15.88 -8.14
C PHE A 21 19.55 -15.17 -8.01
N CYS A 22 19.84 -14.20 -8.88
CA CYS A 22 21.04 -13.38 -8.79
C CYS A 22 21.12 -12.62 -7.46
N LEU A 23 20.02 -12.03 -7.00
CA LEU A 23 19.94 -11.36 -5.70
C LEU A 23 20.24 -12.34 -4.55
N PHE A 24 19.66 -13.54 -4.60
CA PHE A 24 19.92 -14.59 -3.62
C PHE A 24 21.40 -15.00 -3.60
N VAL A 25 22.02 -15.20 -4.76
CA VAL A 25 23.46 -15.50 -4.87
C VAL A 25 24.29 -14.36 -4.27
N LEU A 26 23.98 -13.10 -4.59
CA LEU A 26 24.69 -11.94 -4.03
C LEU A 26 24.56 -11.86 -2.51
N CYS A 27 23.38 -12.13 -1.94
CA CYS A 27 23.18 -12.21 -0.49
C CYS A 27 24.03 -13.31 0.15
N CYS A 28 24.04 -14.51 -0.44
CA CYS A 28 24.86 -15.63 0.03
C CYS A 28 26.36 -15.30 -0.05
N THR A 29 26.82 -14.71 -1.15
CA THR A 29 28.21 -14.26 -1.30
C THR A 29 28.57 -13.19 -0.26
N GLY A 30 27.70 -12.21 -0.04
CA GLY A 30 27.90 -11.18 0.97
C GLY A 30 28.00 -11.74 2.39
N PHE A 31 27.17 -12.74 2.73
CA PHE A 31 27.24 -13.45 3.99
C PHE A 31 28.58 -14.21 4.15
N CYS A 32 28.99 -14.96 3.14
CA CYS A 32 30.28 -15.66 3.15
C CYS A 32 31.46 -14.67 3.28
N MET A 33 31.45 -13.55 2.55
CA MET A 33 32.47 -12.51 2.67
C MET A 33 32.51 -11.90 4.07
N PHE A 34 31.36 -11.64 4.69
CA PHE A 34 31.30 -11.13 6.06
C PHE A 34 31.94 -12.09 7.05
N VAL A 35 31.61 -13.39 6.98
CA VAL A 35 32.20 -14.43 7.84
C VAL A 35 33.72 -14.51 7.65
N LEU A 36 34.20 -14.43 6.40
CA LEU A 36 35.63 -14.43 6.10
C LEU A 36 36.35 -13.14 6.57
N SER A 37 35.63 -12.03 6.70
CA SER A 37 36.16 -10.73 7.16
C SER A 37 36.28 -10.62 8.69
N LEU A 38 35.86 -11.64 9.46
CA LEU A 38 35.82 -11.59 10.92
C LEU A 38 37.21 -11.47 11.55
N VAL A 39 37.46 -10.38 12.30
CA VAL A 39 38.74 -10.13 13.01
C VAL A 39 38.52 -10.06 14.53
N LYS A 40 39.29 -10.83 15.30
CA LYS A 40 39.16 -11.02 16.77
C LYS A 40 39.00 -9.75 17.60
N ARG A 41 39.58 -8.62 17.16
CA ARG A 41 39.55 -7.34 17.90
C ARG A 41 38.28 -6.52 17.64
N HIS A 42 37.56 -6.76 16.56
CA HIS A 42 36.49 -5.87 16.07
C HIS A 42 35.12 -6.55 15.94
N TYR A 43 34.93 -7.76 16.49
CA TYR A 43 33.67 -8.51 16.36
C TYR A 43 32.43 -7.67 16.70
N ARG A 44 32.43 -6.95 17.82
CA ARG A 44 31.28 -6.14 18.23
C ARG A 44 30.89 -5.09 17.19
N LEU A 45 31.88 -4.43 16.57
CA LEU A 45 31.63 -3.43 15.53
C LEU A 45 31.16 -4.08 14.23
N GLN A 46 31.79 -5.19 13.83
CA GLN A 46 31.43 -5.94 12.63
C GLN A 46 29.99 -6.47 12.69
N PHE A 47 29.61 -7.10 13.80
CA PHE A 47 28.23 -7.56 14.01
C PHE A 47 27.22 -6.42 14.10
N TYR A 48 27.59 -5.29 14.72
CA TYR A 48 26.74 -4.10 14.74
C TYR A 48 26.48 -3.55 13.33
N MET A 49 27.53 -3.35 12.52
CA MET A 49 27.41 -2.89 11.14
C MET A 49 26.62 -3.87 10.29
N PHE A 50 26.87 -5.17 10.43
CA PHE A 50 26.16 -6.23 9.73
C PHE A 50 24.66 -6.25 10.07
N ALA A 51 24.30 -6.13 11.36
CA ALA A 51 22.90 -6.03 11.76
C ALA A 51 22.24 -4.77 11.16
N TRP A 52 22.94 -3.63 11.19
CA TRP A 52 22.41 -2.37 10.67
C TRP A 52 22.18 -2.40 9.16
N THR A 53 23.10 -3.00 8.38
CA THR A 53 22.93 -3.16 6.93
C THR A 53 21.77 -4.10 6.60
N HIS A 54 21.61 -5.20 7.32
CA HIS A 54 20.51 -6.15 7.09
C HIS A 54 19.15 -5.56 7.46
N VAL A 55 19.05 -4.86 8.58
CA VAL A 55 17.82 -4.16 8.99
C VAL A 55 17.45 -3.09 7.97
N THR A 56 18.43 -2.28 7.53
CA THR A 56 18.20 -1.23 6.52
C THR A 56 17.76 -1.81 5.17
N LEU A 57 18.39 -2.91 4.74
CA LEU A 57 18.04 -3.59 3.51
C LEU A 57 16.62 -4.16 3.58
N LEU A 58 16.28 -4.85 4.68
CA LEU A 58 14.95 -5.41 4.90
C LEU A 58 13.87 -4.30 4.86
N ILE A 59 14.09 -3.21 5.61
CA ILE A 59 13.19 -2.05 5.64
C ILE A 59 13.02 -1.46 4.23
N THR A 60 14.11 -1.22 3.50
CA THR A 60 14.06 -0.57 2.17
C THR A 60 13.38 -1.46 1.12
N VAL A 61 13.71 -2.74 1.09
CA VAL A 61 13.18 -3.70 0.11
C VAL A 61 11.70 -3.95 0.37
N THR A 62 11.31 -4.22 1.61
CA THR A 62 9.90 -4.44 1.97
C THR A 62 9.05 -3.22 1.63
N GLN A 63 9.52 -2.01 1.92
CA GLN A 63 8.77 -0.80 1.57
C GLN A 63 8.61 -0.59 0.08
N SER A 64 9.71 -0.74 -0.68
CA SER A 64 9.67 -0.60 -2.12
C SER A 64 8.66 -1.60 -2.71
N HIS A 65 8.65 -2.83 -2.21
CA HIS A 65 7.69 -3.84 -2.61
C HIS A 65 6.24 -3.44 -2.32
N LEU A 66 5.94 -2.96 -1.10
CA LEU A 66 4.59 -2.54 -0.72
C LEU A 66 4.11 -1.34 -1.54
N VAL A 67 4.97 -0.33 -1.75
CA VAL A 67 4.67 0.84 -2.57
C VAL A 67 4.38 0.45 -4.01
N ILE A 68 5.20 -0.43 -4.59
CA ILE A 68 5.01 -0.94 -5.94
C ILE A 68 3.67 -1.69 -6.04
N GLN A 69 3.34 -2.53 -5.07
CA GLN A 69 2.06 -3.24 -5.04
C GLN A 69 0.86 -2.30 -4.95
N ASN A 70 0.96 -1.22 -4.18
CA ASN A 70 -0.09 -0.21 -4.10
C ASN A 70 -0.23 0.55 -5.43
N LEU A 71 0.90 0.85 -6.09
CA LEU A 71 0.93 1.51 -7.40
C LEU A 71 0.26 0.67 -8.49
N PHE A 72 0.48 -0.65 -8.48
CA PHE A 72 -0.12 -1.57 -9.46
C PHE A 72 -1.64 -1.67 -9.35
N GLU A 73 -2.23 -1.45 -8.16
CA GLU A 73 -3.69 -1.39 -7.98
C GLU A 73 -4.31 -0.08 -8.48
N GLY A 74 -3.48 0.93 -8.77
CA GLY A 74 -3.88 2.23 -9.28
C GLY A 74 -3.03 3.33 -8.66
N MET A 75 -2.60 4.31 -9.46
CA MET A 75 -1.80 5.43 -8.98
C MET A 75 -2.49 6.26 -7.89
N ILE A 76 -3.83 6.25 -7.86
CA ILE A 76 -4.62 6.95 -6.84
C ILE A 76 -4.33 6.43 -5.43
N TRP A 77 -4.04 5.13 -5.28
CA TRP A 77 -3.64 4.50 -4.02
C TRP A 77 -2.24 4.91 -3.55
N PHE A 78 -1.44 5.52 -4.42
CA PHE A 78 -0.14 6.07 -4.07
C PHE A 78 -0.24 7.60 -3.83
N LEU A 79 -0.90 8.32 -4.75
CA LEU A 79 -0.96 9.78 -4.74
C LEU A 79 -1.77 10.34 -3.57
N VAL A 80 -2.96 9.79 -3.28
CA VAL A 80 -3.83 10.30 -2.22
C VAL A 80 -3.20 10.17 -0.83
N PRO A 81 -2.61 9.01 -0.45
CA PRO A 81 -1.90 8.87 0.81
C PRO A 81 -0.71 9.81 0.96
N ILE A 82 0.14 9.93 -0.06
CA ILE A 82 1.34 10.77 -0.01
C ILE A 82 0.96 12.24 0.12
N SER A 83 0.00 12.70 -0.69
CA SER A 83 -0.48 14.08 -0.63
C SER A 83 -1.15 14.38 0.71
N SER A 84 -1.86 13.41 1.30
CA SER A 84 -2.47 13.55 2.64
C SER A 84 -1.42 13.75 3.73
N VAL A 85 -0.33 12.98 3.73
CA VAL A 85 0.78 13.16 4.69
C VAL A 85 1.43 14.54 4.53
N ILE A 86 1.70 14.97 3.29
CA ILE A 86 2.28 16.28 3.00
C ILE A 86 1.34 17.41 3.45
N CYS A 87 0.04 17.30 3.12
CA CYS A 87 -0.98 18.25 3.54
C CYS A 87 -1.06 18.34 5.06
N ASN A 88 -1.00 17.20 5.76
CA ASN A 88 -1.03 17.16 7.22
C ASN A 88 0.16 17.90 7.83
N ASP A 89 1.37 17.69 7.34
CA ASP A 89 2.54 18.40 7.89
C ASP A 89 2.48 19.91 7.63
N ILE A 90 2.03 20.34 6.44
CA ILE A 90 1.86 21.76 6.10
C ILE A 90 0.77 22.41 6.97
N THR A 91 -0.41 21.79 7.03
CA THR A 91 -1.55 22.34 7.77
C THR A 91 -1.30 22.31 9.28
N ALA A 92 -0.71 21.25 9.82
CA ALA A 92 -0.33 21.19 11.22
C ALA A 92 0.70 22.27 11.59
N TYR A 93 1.62 22.60 10.68
CA TYR A 93 2.53 23.72 10.87
C TYR A 93 1.80 25.07 10.84
N ILE A 94 0.90 25.30 9.88
CA ILE A 94 0.12 26.54 9.77
C ILE A 94 -0.74 26.77 11.02
N PHE A 95 -1.55 25.79 11.42
CA PHE A 95 -2.39 25.89 12.62
C PHE A 95 -1.54 25.96 13.89
N GLY A 96 -0.42 25.24 13.94
CA GLY A 96 0.53 25.34 15.05
C GLY A 96 1.19 26.70 15.17
N PHE A 97 1.45 27.39 14.05
CA PHE A 97 2.01 28.74 14.05
C PHE A 97 1.00 29.79 14.53
N PHE A 98 -0.25 29.74 14.07
CA PHE A 98 -1.26 30.74 14.41
C PHE A 98 -1.92 30.51 15.77
N PHE A 99 -2.18 29.26 16.14
CA PHE A 99 -2.98 28.90 17.33
C PHE A 99 -2.21 28.07 18.37
N GLY A 100 -0.95 27.69 18.09
CA GLY A 100 -0.18 26.82 18.94
C GLY A 100 0.16 27.44 20.29
N ARG A 101 -0.36 26.83 21.36
CA ARG A 101 -0.06 27.22 22.75
C ARG A 101 0.44 26.04 23.57
N THR A 102 -0.08 24.84 23.29
CA THR A 102 0.22 23.64 24.09
C THR A 102 1.10 22.66 23.33
N PRO A 103 2.32 22.34 23.81
CA PRO A 103 3.19 21.38 23.14
C PRO A 103 2.61 19.96 23.25
N LEU A 104 2.69 19.21 22.14
CA LEU A 104 2.16 17.86 22.04
C LEU A 104 3.01 16.84 22.81
N ILE A 105 4.34 16.89 22.63
CA ILE A 105 5.30 15.99 23.29
C ILE A 105 6.55 16.79 23.69
N LYS A 106 7.09 16.55 24.89
CA LYS A 106 8.32 17.20 25.38
C LYS A 106 9.54 16.98 24.47
N LEU A 107 9.57 15.85 23.78
CA LEU A 107 10.60 15.48 22.81
C LEU A 107 10.63 16.42 21.58
N SER A 108 9.49 17.00 21.20
CA SER A 108 9.34 17.90 20.05
C SER A 108 8.55 19.16 20.44
N PRO A 109 9.20 20.16 21.05
CA PRO A 109 8.52 21.34 21.59
C PRO A 109 7.87 22.23 20.52
N LYS A 110 8.21 22.03 19.24
CA LYS A 110 7.62 22.78 18.11
C LYS A 110 6.28 22.21 17.62
N LYS A 111 5.93 20.97 17.96
CA LYS A 111 4.65 20.36 17.57
C LYS A 111 3.62 20.62 18.67
N THR A 112 2.47 21.18 18.31
CA THR A 112 1.41 21.60 19.25
C THR A 112 0.13 20.78 19.09
N TRP A 113 -0.68 20.68 20.14
CA TRP A 113 -1.98 20.00 20.07
C TRP A 113 -2.94 20.72 19.12
N GLU A 114 -2.94 22.06 19.12
CA GLU A 114 -3.80 22.85 18.23
C GLU A 114 -3.43 22.63 16.76
N GLY A 115 -2.12 22.53 16.47
CA GLY A 115 -1.63 22.17 15.14
C GLY A 115 -2.04 20.75 14.74
N PHE A 116 -1.95 19.78 15.65
CA PHE A 116 -2.36 18.39 15.39
C PHE A 116 -3.86 18.28 15.06
N ILE A 117 -4.71 18.94 15.83
CA ILE A 117 -6.17 18.93 15.63
C ILE A 117 -6.55 19.67 14.34
N GLY A 118 -5.96 20.85 14.08
CA GLY A 118 -6.19 21.60 12.85
C GLY A 118 -5.71 20.87 11.59
N GLY A 119 -4.56 20.19 11.69
CA GLY A 119 -4.04 19.31 10.65
C GLY A 119 -4.97 18.15 10.34
N PHE A 120 -5.58 17.54 11.36
CA PHE A 120 -6.55 16.46 11.20
C PHE A 120 -7.74 16.84 10.33
N PHE A 121 -8.50 17.86 10.72
CA PHE A 121 -9.68 18.27 9.96
C PHE A 121 -9.32 18.75 8.55
N SER A 122 -8.21 19.47 8.41
CA SER A 122 -7.76 19.97 7.10
C SER A 122 -7.33 18.84 6.17
N THR A 123 -6.65 17.82 6.69
CA THR A 123 -6.20 16.66 5.91
C THR A 123 -7.36 15.79 5.45
N VAL A 124 -8.38 15.60 6.31
CA VAL A 124 -9.59 14.85 5.92
C VAL A 124 -10.36 15.59 4.83
N ALA A 125 -10.55 16.91 4.98
CA ALA A 125 -11.20 17.73 3.95
C ALA A 125 -10.41 17.73 2.63
N PHE A 126 -9.08 17.91 2.70
CA PHE A 126 -8.21 17.85 1.54
C PHE A 126 -8.26 16.48 0.86
N GLY A 127 -8.14 15.38 1.62
CA GLY A 127 -8.18 14.02 1.09
C GLY A 127 -9.51 13.71 0.40
N PHE A 128 -10.63 14.17 0.95
CA PHE A 128 -11.96 14.00 0.34
C PHE A 128 -12.09 14.72 -1.01
N ILE A 129 -11.61 15.97 -1.10
CA ILE A 129 -11.63 16.77 -2.34
C ILE A 129 -10.62 16.21 -3.36
N PHE A 130 -9.41 15.89 -2.92
CA PHE A 130 -8.34 15.42 -3.79
C PHE A 130 -8.68 14.04 -4.40
N ALA A 131 -9.32 13.17 -3.63
CA ALA A 131 -9.85 11.90 -4.12
C ALA A 131 -10.90 12.09 -5.22
N TYR A 132 -11.80 13.06 -5.07
CA TYR A 132 -12.78 13.40 -6.11
C TYR A 132 -12.11 13.88 -7.41
N LEU A 133 -11.12 14.76 -7.30
CA LEU A 133 -10.39 15.30 -8.46
C LEU A 133 -9.63 14.20 -9.23
N LEU A 134 -8.95 13.30 -8.52
CA LEU A 134 -8.19 12.21 -9.16
C LEU A 134 -9.10 11.12 -9.74
N ALA A 135 -10.24 10.83 -9.10
CA ALA A 135 -11.18 9.81 -9.57
C ALA A 135 -11.80 10.12 -10.95
N GLN A 136 -11.75 11.38 -11.41
CA GLN A 136 -12.23 11.76 -12.74
C GLN A 136 -11.34 11.26 -13.88
N TYR A 137 -10.06 10.98 -13.61
CA TYR A 137 -9.09 10.61 -14.63
C TYR A 137 -8.79 9.11 -14.56
N GLN A 138 -9.15 8.38 -15.62
CA GLN A 138 -8.93 6.93 -15.74
C GLN A 138 -7.47 6.53 -15.54
N TYR A 139 -6.53 7.37 -16.00
CA TYR A 139 -5.09 7.16 -15.83
C TYR A 139 -4.71 6.89 -14.37
N PHE A 140 -5.26 7.64 -13.40
CA PHE A 140 -4.90 7.47 -11.99
C PHE A 140 -5.61 6.31 -11.31
N VAL A 141 -6.77 5.94 -11.84
CA VAL A 141 -7.70 4.99 -11.22
C VAL A 141 -7.42 3.56 -11.67
N CYS A 142 -7.09 3.38 -12.95
CA CYS A 142 -6.95 2.06 -13.52
C CYS A 142 -5.71 1.33 -13.00
N PRO A 143 -5.82 0.02 -12.70
CA PRO A 143 -4.67 -0.79 -12.35
C PRO A 143 -3.72 -0.87 -13.54
N VAL A 144 -2.42 -0.93 -13.25
CA VAL A 144 -1.40 -1.01 -14.29
C VAL A 144 -1.28 -2.46 -14.73
N GLU A 145 -1.71 -2.74 -15.96
CA GLU A 145 -1.58 -4.06 -16.58
C GLU A 145 -0.52 -4.03 -17.67
N TYR A 146 0.20 -5.14 -17.80
CA TYR A 146 1.19 -5.30 -18.85
C TYR A 146 0.56 -6.00 -20.06
N ASN A 147 0.51 -5.31 -21.21
CA ASN A 147 -0.01 -5.89 -22.44
C ASN A 147 1.13 -6.60 -23.20
N SER A 148 1.01 -7.93 -23.31
CA SER A 148 2.00 -8.78 -23.97
C SER A 148 2.04 -8.63 -25.50
N GLU A 149 1.02 -8.05 -26.13
CA GLU A 149 0.98 -7.84 -27.58
C GLU A 149 1.75 -6.58 -27.98
N THR A 150 1.73 -5.55 -27.14
CA THR A 150 2.35 -4.25 -27.43
C THR A 150 3.65 -4.01 -26.65
N ASN A 151 4.04 -4.92 -25.75
CA ASN A 151 5.18 -4.80 -24.83
C ASN A 151 5.18 -3.46 -24.06
N ARG A 152 3.99 -2.98 -23.68
CA ARG A 152 3.80 -1.71 -22.97
C ARG A 152 2.89 -1.90 -21.76
N PHE A 153 3.15 -1.11 -20.73
CA PHE A 153 2.22 -0.94 -19.62
C PHE A 153 1.04 -0.09 -20.10
N VAL A 154 -0.17 -0.63 -19.97
CA VAL A 154 -1.41 0.02 -20.39
C VAL A 154 -2.22 0.36 -19.14
N THR A 155 -2.82 1.55 -19.13
CA THR A 155 -3.64 2.09 -18.03
C THR A 155 -5.09 2.34 -18.45
N GLU A 156 -5.49 1.75 -19.58
CA GLU A 156 -6.85 1.85 -20.12
C GLU A 156 -7.69 0.69 -19.59
N CYS A 157 -8.67 1.01 -18.73
CA CYS A 157 -9.57 0.04 -18.15
C CYS A 157 -10.98 0.63 -18.01
N ALA A 158 -11.99 -0.25 -17.90
CA ALA A 158 -13.30 0.18 -17.41
C ALA A 158 -13.19 0.47 -15.89
N PRO A 159 -13.50 1.69 -15.41
CA PRO A 159 -13.42 2.01 -13.99
C PRO A 159 -14.25 1.04 -13.15
N SER A 160 -13.67 0.50 -12.08
CA SER A 160 -14.37 -0.37 -11.15
C SER A 160 -15.47 0.38 -10.40
N GLU A 161 -16.39 -0.35 -9.76
CA GLU A 161 -17.52 0.22 -9.01
C GLU A 161 -17.09 1.25 -7.95
N LEU A 162 -15.84 1.16 -7.45
CA LEU A 162 -15.24 2.10 -6.50
C LEU A 162 -15.07 3.51 -7.06
N PHE A 163 -14.96 3.64 -8.37
CA PHE A 163 -14.69 4.87 -9.10
C PHE A 163 -15.83 5.24 -10.06
N GLN A 164 -16.99 4.64 -9.87
CA GLN A 164 -18.24 5.07 -10.50
C GLN A 164 -19.04 5.90 -9.51
N ILE A 165 -19.69 6.95 -9.99
CA ILE A 165 -20.52 7.82 -9.15
C ILE A 165 -21.73 7.03 -8.66
N GLN A 166 -21.91 6.97 -7.34
CA GLN A 166 -23.08 6.35 -6.72
C GLN A 166 -23.88 7.40 -5.95
N ASN A 167 -25.18 7.16 -5.83
CA ASN A 167 -26.10 8.04 -5.11
C ASN A 167 -26.25 7.53 -3.69
N TYR A 168 -25.87 8.35 -2.71
CA TYR A 168 -25.98 8.02 -1.30
C TYR A 168 -27.05 8.86 -0.63
N SER A 169 -27.85 8.24 0.25
CA SER A 169 -28.82 8.95 1.08
C SER A 169 -28.10 9.62 2.26
N VAL A 170 -28.38 10.91 2.44
CA VAL A 170 -27.77 11.72 3.51
C VAL A 170 -28.45 11.36 4.84
N PRO A 171 -27.70 11.16 5.93
CA PRO A 171 -28.31 10.90 7.23
C PRO A 171 -29.10 12.13 7.73
N PRO A 172 -30.15 11.95 8.56
CA PRO A 172 -31.11 13.02 8.88
C PRO A 172 -30.46 14.30 9.42
N PHE A 173 -29.42 14.19 10.24
CA PHE A 173 -28.72 15.34 10.82
C PHE A 173 -27.97 16.21 9.79
N LEU A 174 -27.60 15.63 8.64
CA LEU A 174 -26.91 16.35 7.56
C LEU A 174 -27.89 16.88 6.51
N GLN A 175 -29.14 16.39 6.49
CA GLN A 175 -30.17 16.87 5.57
C GLN A 175 -30.52 18.33 5.86
N ASP A 176 -30.63 18.69 7.15
CA ASP A 176 -30.89 20.07 7.59
C ASP A 176 -29.77 21.05 7.20
N VAL A 177 -28.53 20.54 7.09
CA VAL A 177 -27.36 21.36 6.76
C VAL A 177 -27.13 21.46 5.24
N LEU A 178 -27.30 20.36 4.49
CA LEU A 178 -27.05 20.32 3.05
C LEU A 178 -28.27 20.67 2.19
N GLY A 179 -29.49 20.61 2.73
CA GLY A 179 -30.72 20.85 1.98
C GLY A 179 -30.94 19.88 0.81
N ARG A 180 -30.31 18.69 0.84
CA ARG A 180 -30.40 17.66 -0.20
C ARG A 180 -30.56 16.28 0.43
N GLU A 181 -31.45 15.47 -0.13
CA GLU A 181 -31.70 14.10 0.31
C GLU A 181 -30.67 13.10 -0.23
N THR A 182 -30.08 13.41 -1.41
CA THR A 182 -29.10 12.55 -2.08
C THR A 182 -27.84 13.33 -2.45
N VAL A 183 -26.69 12.67 -2.30
CA VAL A 183 -25.38 13.18 -2.68
C VAL A 183 -24.68 12.19 -3.60
N ASN A 184 -24.15 12.72 -4.70
CA ASN A 184 -23.37 11.97 -5.67
C ASN A 184 -21.92 11.98 -5.21
N MET A 185 -21.38 10.81 -4.87
CA MET A 185 -19.98 10.67 -4.50
C MET A 185 -19.40 9.35 -5.01
N TYR A 186 -18.10 9.33 -5.21
CA TYR A 186 -17.37 8.10 -5.50
C TYR A 186 -17.22 7.31 -4.20
N PRO A 187 -17.45 5.97 -4.20
CA PRO A 187 -17.16 5.13 -3.03
C PRO A 187 -15.71 5.30 -2.53
N PHE A 188 -14.77 5.55 -3.45
CA PHE A 188 -13.37 5.85 -3.10
C PHE A 188 -13.20 7.08 -2.18
N GLN A 189 -14.09 8.07 -2.21
CA GLN A 189 -14.02 9.22 -1.29
C GLN A 189 -14.18 8.78 0.18
N MET A 190 -15.01 7.77 0.45
CA MET A 190 -15.15 7.20 1.79
C MET A 190 -13.87 6.49 2.25
N HIS A 191 -13.21 5.77 1.34
CA HIS A 191 -11.90 5.17 1.59
C HIS A 191 -10.82 6.24 1.84
N SER A 192 -10.85 7.35 1.09
CA SER A 192 -9.94 8.48 1.30
C SER A 192 -10.07 9.10 2.69
N ILE A 193 -11.27 9.14 3.28
CA ILE A 193 -11.46 9.59 4.67
C ILE A 193 -10.70 8.66 5.64
N ALA A 194 -10.76 7.34 5.45
CA ALA A 194 -10.00 6.40 6.28
C ALA A 194 -8.48 6.57 6.10
N LEU A 195 -8.02 6.75 4.87
CA LEU A 195 -6.61 6.99 4.55
C LEU A 195 -6.08 8.29 5.17
N SER A 196 -6.81 9.40 5.00
CA SER A 196 -6.45 10.71 5.55
C SER A 196 -6.51 10.74 7.08
N THR A 197 -7.48 10.06 7.69
CA THR A 197 -7.58 9.89 9.14
C THR A 197 -6.35 9.18 9.69
N PHE A 198 -5.92 8.07 9.06
CA PHE A 198 -4.70 7.37 9.45
C PHE A 198 -3.45 8.24 9.25
N ALA A 199 -3.35 8.92 8.09
CA ALA A 199 -2.23 9.78 7.76
C ALA A 199 -2.05 10.92 8.78
N SER A 200 -3.14 11.47 9.31
CA SER A 200 -3.06 12.55 10.29
C SER A 200 -2.89 12.07 11.73
N LEU A 201 -3.59 11.00 12.13
CA LEU A 201 -3.51 10.52 13.52
C LEU A 201 -2.26 9.68 13.77
N ILE A 202 -1.99 8.69 12.93
CA ILE A 202 -0.92 7.70 13.14
C ILE A 202 0.36 8.12 12.40
N GLY A 203 0.24 8.72 11.21
CA GLY A 203 1.39 9.16 10.40
C GLY A 203 2.45 9.95 11.18
N PRO A 204 2.10 10.99 11.96
CA PRO A 204 3.07 11.80 12.72
C PRO A 204 3.87 11.03 13.77
N PHE A 205 3.37 9.88 14.26
CA PHE A 205 4.11 9.05 15.20
C PHE A 205 5.36 8.43 14.58
N GLY A 206 5.40 8.20 13.26
CA GLY A 206 6.62 7.82 12.55
C GLY A 206 7.72 8.87 12.69
N GLY A 207 7.37 10.15 12.48
CA GLY A 207 8.29 11.27 12.68
C GLY A 207 8.70 11.48 14.15
N PHE A 208 7.81 11.19 15.11
CA PHE A 208 8.17 11.21 16.54
C PHE A 208 9.13 10.09 16.91
N PHE A 209 8.94 8.87 16.38
CA PHE A 209 9.84 7.75 16.59
C PHE A 209 11.24 8.06 16.06
N ALA A 210 11.34 8.56 14.82
CA ALA A 210 12.59 8.98 14.22
C ALA A 210 13.26 10.10 15.03
N SER A 211 12.51 11.12 15.44
CA SER A 211 13.01 12.18 16.32
C SER A 211 13.53 11.63 17.66
N GLY A 212 12.85 10.66 18.25
CA GLY A 212 13.26 10.01 19.50
C GLY A 212 14.57 9.25 19.34
N PHE A 213 14.70 8.50 18.25
CA PHE A 213 15.94 7.81 17.89
C PHE A 213 17.10 8.81 17.79
N LYS A 214 16.93 9.92 17.05
CA LYS A 214 17.97 10.96 16.91
C LYS A 214 18.43 11.50 18.26
N ARG A 215 17.51 11.78 19.18
CA ARG A 215 17.84 12.26 20.54
C ARG A 215 18.58 11.21 21.37
N ALA A 216 18.23 9.93 21.26
CA ALA A 216 18.90 8.86 21.98
C ALA A 216 20.39 8.74 21.60
N PHE A 217 20.73 8.97 20.33
CA PHE A 217 22.12 8.92 19.85
C PHE A 217 22.85 10.28 19.88
N LYS A 218 22.22 11.33 20.42
CA LYS A 218 22.74 12.72 20.43
C LYS A 218 23.06 13.26 19.03
N ILE A 219 22.34 12.78 18.02
CA ILE A 219 22.45 13.21 16.63
C ILE A 219 21.25 14.13 16.32
N LYS A 220 21.44 15.16 15.48
CA LYS A 220 20.36 16.08 15.11
C LYS A 220 19.59 15.61 13.88
N ASP A 221 20.32 15.17 12.86
CA ASP A 221 19.81 14.76 11.55
C ASP A 221 20.53 13.47 11.13
N PHE A 222 19.82 12.52 10.50
CA PHE A 222 20.41 11.21 10.13
C PHE A 222 21.52 11.31 9.09
N ALA A 223 21.50 12.36 8.27
CA ALA A 223 22.51 12.67 7.27
C ALA A 223 22.38 14.14 6.84
N ASP A 224 23.50 14.75 6.44
CA ASP A 224 23.53 16.09 5.83
C ASP A 224 23.38 16.00 4.30
N THR A 225 22.35 15.31 3.82
CA THR A 225 22.20 15.06 2.37
C THR A 225 21.85 16.34 1.60
N ILE A 226 21.21 17.32 2.23
CA ILE A 226 20.91 18.64 1.65
C ILE A 226 21.16 19.73 2.71
N PRO A 227 22.09 20.67 2.47
CA PRO A 227 22.39 21.73 3.45
C PRO A 227 21.15 22.57 3.76
N GLY A 228 20.79 22.66 5.04
CA GLY A 228 19.65 23.43 5.54
C GLY A 228 18.27 22.76 5.48
N HIS A 229 18.15 21.55 4.92
CA HIS A 229 16.85 20.89 4.68
C HIS A 229 16.63 19.56 5.43
N GLY A 230 17.60 19.15 6.26
CA GLY A 230 17.57 17.90 7.02
C GLY A 230 17.95 16.68 6.17
N GLY A 231 17.87 15.48 6.77
CA GLY A 231 18.15 14.23 6.06
C GLY A 231 16.98 13.81 5.17
N ILE A 232 17.27 13.14 4.04
CA ILE A 232 16.23 12.54 3.18
C ILE A 232 15.37 11.55 3.98
N MET A 233 15.99 10.81 4.89
CA MET A 233 15.31 9.84 5.76
C MET A 233 14.23 10.48 6.62
N ASP A 234 14.48 11.69 7.17
CA ASP A 234 13.52 12.42 8.00
C ASP A 234 12.21 12.78 7.26
N ARG A 235 12.19 12.70 5.93
CA ARG A 235 11.02 12.98 5.07
C ARG A 235 10.21 11.72 4.74
N PHE A 236 10.81 10.54 4.85
CA PHE A 236 10.18 9.27 4.48
C PHE A 236 9.66 8.47 5.68
N ASP A 237 9.92 8.89 6.93
CA ASP A 237 9.51 8.18 8.14
C ASP A 237 7.98 8.00 8.24
N CYS A 238 7.20 9.04 7.93
CA CYS A 238 5.74 8.97 7.93
C CYS A 238 5.21 8.18 6.71
N GLN A 239 5.91 8.26 5.57
CA GLN A 239 5.53 7.58 4.33
C GLN A 239 5.69 6.06 4.45
N TYR A 240 6.66 5.59 5.23
CA TYR A 240 6.86 4.17 5.54
C TYR A 240 5.61 3.54 6.16
N LEU A 241 5.07 4.19 7.19
CA LEU A 241 3.87 3.71 7.87
C LEU A 241 2.66 3.80 6.95
N MET A 242 2.57 4.87 6.16
CA MET A 242 1.46 5.08 5.24
C MET A 242 1.41 4.02 4.13
N ALA A 243 2.54 3.70 3.49
CA ALA A 243 2.61 2.69 2.44
C ALA A 243 2.18 1.30 2.93
N THR A 244 2.63 0.93 4.13
CA THR A 244 2.22 -0.32 4.79
C THR A 244 0.73 -0.33 5.08
N PHE A 245 0.19 0.76 5.63
CA PHE A 245 -1.23 0.87 5.94
C PHE A 245 -2.10 0.75 4.70
N VAL A 246 -1.76 1.48 3.62
CA VAL A 246 -2.49 1.42 2.34
C VAL A 246 -2.52 -0.01 1.81
N HIS A 247 -1.39 -0.73 1.85
CA HIS A 247 -1.33 -2.09 1.35
C HIS A 247 -2.25 -3.04 2.13
N VAL A 248 -2.20 -2.96 3.45
CA VAL A 248 -3.08 -3.75 4.34
C VAL A 248 -4.53 -3.35 4.10
N TYR A 249 -4.83 -2.05 3.99
CA TYR A 249 -6.16 -1.54 3.75
C TYR A 249 -6.76 -2.06 2.44
N ILE A 250 -5.99 -1.98 1.34
CA ILE A 250 -6.40 -2.52 0.03
C ILE A 250 -6.65 -4.02 0.15
N THR A 251 -5.72 -4.76 0.76
CA THR A 251 -5.82 -6.22 0.86
C THR A 251 -6.98 -6.67 1.76
N SER A 252 -7.33 -5.90 2.78
CA SER A 252 -8.42 -6.24 3.72
C SER A 252 -9.80 -5.78 3.28
N PHE A 253 -9.92 -4.58 2.71
CA PHE A 253 -11.22 -3.94 2.46
C PHE A 253 -11.57 -3.79 0.98
N ILE A 254 -10.59 -3.85 0.08
CA ILE A 254 -10.79 -3.55 -1.34
C ILE A 254 -10.67 -4.79 -2.22
N ARG A 255 -9.62 -5.60 -2.01
CA ARG A 255 -9.40 -6.83 -2.76
C ARG A 255 -10.40 -7.90 -2.32
N GLY A 256 -11.47 -8.06 -3.10
CA GLY A 256 -12.24 -9.30 -3.12
C GLY A 256 -11.43 -10.45 -3.76
N PRO A 257 -11.82 -11.72 -3.55
CA PRO A 257 -11.20 -12.85 -4.24
C PRO A 257 -11.38 -12.69 -5.76
N ASN A 258 -10.30 -12.42 -6.49
CA ASN A 258 -10.34 -12.24 -7.94
C ASN A 258 -10.59 -13.62 -8.60
N PRO A 259 -11.74 -13.82 -9.26
CA PRO A 259 -12.13 -15.12 -9.80
C PRO A 259 -11.17 -15.59 -10.89
N SER A 260 -10.57 -14.68 -11.65
CA SER A 260 -9.61 -14.99 -12.72
C SER A 260 -8.28 -15.49 -12.17
N LYS A 261 -7.76 -14.88 -11.09
CA LYS A 261 -6.55 -15.37 -10.41
C LYS A 261 -6.79 -16.71 -9.73
N LEU A 262 -7.97 -16.88 -9.12
CA LEU A 262 -8.37 -18.14 -8.51
C LEU A 262 -8.49 -19.23 -9.58
N LEU A 263 -9.10 -18.93 -10.72
CA LEU A 263 -9.19 -19.84 -11.86
C LEU A 263 -7.80 -20.20 -12.43
N GLN A 264 -6.90 -19.23 -12.59
CA GLN A 264 -5.52 -19.51 -13.02
C GLN A 264 -4.78 -20.42 -12.04
N GLN A 265 -4.95 -20.22 -10.73
CA GLN A 265 -4.39 -21.12 -9.72
C GLN A 265 -4.98 -22.53 -9.82
N LEU A 266 -6.29 -22.65 -10.09
CA LEU A 266 -6.94 -23.93 -10.30
C LEU A 266 -6.43 -24.64 -11.56
N LEU A 267 -6.18 -23.90 -12.64
CA LEU A 267 -5.68 -24.45 -13.90
C LEU A 267 -4.24 -24.99 -13.82
N VAL A 268 -3.47 -24.58 -12.81
CA VAL A 268 -2.11 -25.10 -12.54
C VAL A 268 -2.13 -26.45 -11.79
N LEU A 269 -3.24 -26.79 -11.11
CA LEU A 269 -3.38 -28.05 -10.37
C LEU A 269 -3.39 -29.28 -11.29
N GLN A 270 -3.13 -30.46 -10.73
CA GLN A 270 -3.27 -31.71 -11.48
C GLN A 270 -4.73 -31.95 -11.90
N PRO A 271 -4.98 -32.65 -13.02
CA PRO A 271 -6.35 -32.87 -13.52
C PRO A 271 -7.30 -33.50 -12.50
N GLU A 272 -6.81 -34.42 -11.65
CA GLU A 272 -7.60 -35.04 -10.58
C GLU A 272 -8.05 -34.03 -9.52
N GLN A 273 -7.16 -33.10 -9.15
CA GLN A 273 -7.46 -32.04 -8.18
C GLN A 273 -8.44 -31.02 -8.78
N GLN A 274 -8.30 -30.70 -10.07
CA GLN A 274 -9.25 -29.83 -10.78
C GLN A 274 -10.66 -30.43 -10.78
N LEU A 275 -10.78 -31.73 -11.03
CA LEU A 275 -12.06 -32.44 -11.04
C LEU A 275 -12.72 -32.44 -9.66
N ASN A 276 -11.94 -32.65 -8.60
CA ASN A 276 -12.43 -32.62 -7.22
C ASN A 276 -12.95 -31.23 -6.82
N VAL A 277 -12.20 -30.17 -7.15
CA VAL A 277 -12.63 -28.78 -6.92
C VAL A 277 -13.92 -28.48 -7.68
N TYR A 278 -14.01 -28.89 -8.95
CA TYR A 278 -15.22 -28.71 -9.76
C TYR A 278 -16.43 -29.43 -9.15
N GLN A 279 -16.29 -30.68 -8.71
CA GLN A 279 -17.37 -31.44 -8.10
C GLN A 279 -17.84 -30.83 -6.77
N THR A 280 -16.91 -30.37 -5.93
CA THR A 280 -17.21 -29.69 -4.66
C THR A 280 -17.91 -28.35 -4.89
N LEU A 281 -17.45 -27.57 -5.88
CA LEU A 281 -18.10 -26.31 -6.24
C LEU A 281 -19.50 -26.56 -6.80
N LYS A 282 -19.66 -27.57 -7.65
CA LYS A 282 -20.96 -27.97 -8.22
C LYS A 282 -21.96 -28.38 -7.13
N SER A 283 -21.55 -29.19 -6.15
CA SER A 283 -22.45 -29.60 -5.05
C SER A 283 -22.90 -28.41 -4.21
N HIS A 284 -21.99 -27.49 -3.88
CA HIS A 284 -22.31 -26.24 -3.18
C HIS A 284 -23.30 -25.35 -3.95
N LEU A 285 -23.14 -25.24 -5.27
CA LEU A 285 -24.02 -24.42 -6.11
C LEU A 285 -25.42 -25.05 -6.27
N ILE A 286 -25.52 -26.38 -6.25
CA ILE A 286 -26.80 -27.11 -6.21
C ILE A 286 -27.48 -26.91 -4.86
N GLU A 287 -26.74 -27.03 -3.75
CA GLU A 287 -27.27 -26.82 -2.38
C GLU A 287 -27.79 -25.39 -2.18
N LYS A 288 -27.11 -24.39 -2.74
CA LYS A 288 -27.57 -23.00 -2.74
C LYS A 288 -28.72 -22.71 -3.72
N GLY A 289 -29.17 -23.69 -4.49
CA GLY A 289 -30.25 -23.54 -5.48
C GLY A 289 -29.90 -22.69 -6.70
N ILE A 290 -28.60 -22.41 -6.92
CA ILE A 290 -28.11 -21.60 -8.04
C ILE A 290 -28.04 -22.44 -9.32
N LEU A 291 -27.70 -23.72 -9.19
CA LEU A 291 -27.66 -24.69 -10.28
C LEU A 291 -28.81 -25.70 -10.12
N GLN A 292 -29.64 -25.87 -11.15
CA GLN A 292 -30.62 -26.95 -11.16
C GLN A 292 -29.89 -28.30 -11.23
N PRO A 293 -30.28 -29.31 -10.44
CA PRO A 293 -29.76 -30.66 -10.61
C PRO A 293 -30.09 -31.12 -12.03
N SER A 294 -29.08 -31.55 -12.77
CA SER A 294 -29.25 -31.98 -14.16
C SER A 294 -30.29 -33.10 -14.24
N LEU A 295 -31.44 -32.80 -14.83
CA LEU A 295 -32.54 -33.71 -15.20
C LEU A 295 -32.12 -34.66 -16.33
N ARG A 296 -31.01 -35.38 -16.16
CA ARG A 296 -30.57 -36.41 -17.13
C ARG A 296 -30.59 -37.77 -16.44
N GLY A 297 -31.78 -38.35 -16.44
CA GLY A 297 -32.08 -39.67 -15.87
C GLY A 297 -33.57 -40.00 -15.75
N LYS A 298 -34.46 -39.32 -16.49
CA LYS A 298 -35.85 -39.73 -16.72
C LYS A 298 -36.17 -39.53 -18.20
N LEU A 299 -35.65 -40.43 -19.00
CA LEU A 299 -36.25 -40.83 -20.27
C LEU A 299 -36.30 -42.34 -20.16
N ASP A 300 -37.54 -42.84 -20.10
CA ASP A 300 -37.93 -44.24 -20.11
C ASP A 300 -37.30 -45.01 -21.29
#